data_AF-A0AA39TJ30-F1
#
_entry.id   AF-A0AA39TJ30-F1
#
_cell.length_a   1.000
_cell.length_b   1.000
_cell.length_c   1.000
_cell.angle_alpha   90.00
_cell.angle_beta   90.00
_cell.angle_gamma   90.00
#
_symmetry.space_group_name_H-M   'P 1'
#
loop_
_entity.id
_entity.type
_entity.pdbx_description
1 polymer ?
#
loop_
_entity_poly.entity_id
_entity_poly.type
_entity_poly.pdbx_seq_one_letter_code
_entity_poly.pdbx_strand_id
1 'polypeptide(L)'
;MTRHVFEPLINELVSQVKKNYSRDVDAEAKTGLTPCFDISGVKTVSGFPELKFHFKGGADMSIPVENYLAVVDGDQSSTTTCFTVVSDPPEVVTGGPAIILGNFQMQNYYVEYDLRNERLGFNQQQCR
;
A
#
# COMPACT_ATOMS: atom_id res chain seq x y z
N MET A 1 -0.58 -0.10 10.62
CA MET A 1 -0.58 1.38 10.53
C MET A 1 -1.66 1.87 11.48
N THR A 2 -1.37 2.87 12.29
CA THR A 2 -2.37 3.39 13.22
C THR A 2 -3.60 3.90 12.51
N ARG A 3 -4.77 3.67 13.11
CA ARG A 3 -6.08 3.95 12.50
C ARG A 3 -6.25 5.40 12.08
N HIS A 4 -5.72 6.34 12.87
CA HIS A 4 -5.79 7.77 12.62
C HIS A 4 -5.01 8.22 11.36
N VAL A 5 -4.00 7.46 10.93
CA VAL A 5 -3.29 7.68 9.65
C VAL A 5 -3.95 6.89 8.53
N PHE A 6 -4.37 5.66 8.83
CA PHE A 6 -4.93 4.72 7.85
C PHE A 6 -6.25 5.20 7.25
N GLU A 7 -7.21 5.64 8.09
CA GLU A 7 -8.56 6.00 7.63
C GLU A 7 -8.57 7.16 6.62
N PRO A 8 -7.87 8.30 6.86
CA PRO A 8 -7.76 9.35 5.85
C PRO A 8 -7.12 8.88 4.54
N LEU A 9 -6.08 8.03 4.63
CA LEU A 9 -5.37 7.51 3.47
C LEU A 9 -6.28 6.65 2.58
N ILE A 10 -6.99 5.67 3.17
CA ILE A 10 -7.87 4.80 2.38
C ILE A 10 -9.09 5.55 1.84
N ASN A 11 -9.62 6.53 2.57
CA ASN A 11 -10.74 7.34 2.10
C ASN A 11 -10.35 8.13 0.85
N GLU A 12 -9.15 8.71 0.85
CA GLU A 12 -8.64 9.45 -0.30
C GLU A 12 -8.29 8.54 -1.46
N LEU A 13 -7.65 7.39 -1.20
CA LEU A 13 -7.40 6.37 -2.22
C LEU A 13 -8.70 5.94 -2.92
N VAL A 14 -9.74 5.61 -2.15
CA VAL A 14 -11.06 5.24 -2.67
C VAL A 14 -11.70 6.41 -3.44
N SER A 15 -11.55 7.66 -2.96
CA SER A 15 -12.11 8.85 -3.60
C SER A 15 -11.57 9.03 -5.04
N GLN A 16 -10.29 8.75 -5.24
CA GLN A 16 -9.60 8.87 -6.52
C GLN A 16 -9.89 7.68 -7.46
N VAL A 17 -9.92 6.46 -6.91
CA VAL A 17 -10.00 5.21 -7.69
C VAL A 17 -11.44 4.86 -8.10
N LYS A 18 -12.46 5.27 -7.33
CA LYS A 18 -13.89 4.92 -7.56
C LYS A 18 -14.48 5.34 -8.91
N LYS A 19 -13.79 6.19 -9.67
CA LYS A 19 -14.21 6.57 -11.03
C LYS A 19 -13.94 5.46 -12.05
N ASN A 20 -12.91 4.65 -11.79
CA ASN A 20 -12.41 3.63 -12.73
C ASN A 20 -12.75 2.22 -12.27
N TYR A 21 -12.79 1.97 -10.96
CA TYR A 21 -12.99 0.64 -10.40
C TYR A 21 -13.99 0.65 -9.26
N SER A 22 -14.80 -0.40 -9.19
CA SER A 22 -15.71 -0.67 -8.09
C SER A 22 -14.99 -1.42 -6.97
N ARG A 23 -15.39 -1.21 -5.71
CA ARG A 23 -14.85 -2.01 -4.62
C ARG A 23 -15.36 -3.44 -4.69
N ASP A 24 -14.47 -4.40 -4.44
CA ASP A 24 -14.78 -5.82 -4.32
C ASP A 24 -14.84 -6.22 -2.84
N VAL A 25 -16.04 -6.16 -2.26
CA VAL A 25 -16.28 -6.43 -0.83
C VAL A 25 -16.08 -7.91 -0.49
N ASP A 26 -16.33 -8.81 -1.45
CA ASP A 26 -16.17 -10.24 -1.22
C ASP A 26 -14.68 -10.60 -1.12
N ALA A 27 -13.83 -9.99 -1.95
CA ALA A 27 -12.39 -10.12 -1.82
C ALA A 27 -11.86 -9.51 -0.52
N GLU A 28 -12.39 -8.37 -0.07
CA GLU A 28 -12.02 -7.78 1.23
C GLU A 28 -12.31 -8.75 2.38
N ALA A 29 -13.50 -9.39 2.37
CA ALA A 29 -13.88 -10.37 3.38
C ALA A 29 -13.01 -11.65 3.33
N LYS A 30 -12.67 -12.13 2.13
CA LYS A 30 -11.83 -13.33 1.94
C LYS A 30 -10.37 -13.11 2.33
N THR A 31 -9.81 -11.93 2.05
CA THR A 31 -8.38 -11.63 2.23
C THR A 31 -8.06 -10.93 3.55
N GLY A 32 -9.04 -10.23 4.14
CA GLY A 32 -8.82 -9.32 5.26
C GLY A 32 -8.13 -8.01 4.86
N LEU A 33 -7.88 -7.78 3.56
CA LEU A 33 -7.33 -6.54 3.04
C LEU A 33 -8.46 -5.57 2.67
N THR A 34 -8.22 -4.28 2.80
CA THR A 34 -9.17 -3.24 2.36
C THR A 34 -8.42 -1.94 2.06
N PRO A 35 -8.80 -1.19 1.01
CA PRO A 35 -9.80 -1.53 0.00
C PRO A 35 -9.30 -2.56 -1.02
N CYS A 36 -10.22 -3.34 -1.57
CA CYS A 36 -10.00 -4.14 -2.77
C CYS A 36 -10.86 -3.64 -3.93
N PHE A 37 -10.37 -3.76 -5.16
CA PHE A 37 -11.01 -3.25 -6.36
C PHE A 37 -11.09 -4.33 -7.44
N ASP A 38 -12.27 -4.46 -8.04
CA ASP A 38 -12.48 -5.32 -9.20
C ASP A 38 -11.84 -4.66 -10.43
N ILE A 39 -10.86 -5.35 -11.02
CA ILE A 39 -10.15 -4.93 -12.23
C ILE A 39 -10.44 -5.87 -13.42
N SER A 40 -11.47 -6.71 -13.31
CA SER A 40 -11.87 -7.67 -14.33
C SER A 40 -12.25 -6.98 -15.63
N GLY A 41 -11.81 -7.54 -16.75
CA GLY A 41 -12.11 -7.01 -18.09
C GLY A 41 -11.32 -5.75 -18.48
N VAL A 42 -10.44 -5.25 -17.61
CA VAL A 42 -9.59 -4.09 -17.92
C VAL A 42 -8.27 -4.54 -18.54
N LYS A 43 -7.97 -4.03 -19.75
CA LYS A 43 -6.75 -4.39 -20.50
C LYS A 43 -5.47 -3.84 -19.86
N THR A 44 -5.57 -2.71 -19.16
CA THR A 44 -4.42 -2.05 -18.53
C THR A 44 -4.87 -1.44 -17.21
N VAL A 45 -4.34 -1.97 -16.11
CA VAL A 45 -4.60 -1.45 -14.76
C VAL A 45 -3.96 -0.07 -14.66
N SER A 46 -4.78 0.97 -14.44
CA SER A 46 -4.33 2.38 -14.47
C SER A 46 -5.24 3.28 -13.63
N GLY A 47 -4.76 4.47 -13.27
CA GLY A 47 -5.54 5.41 -12.47
C GLY A 47 -5.50 5.15 -10.96
N PHE A 48 -4.60 4.29 -10.49
CA PHE A 48 -4.18 4.28 -9.09
C PHE A 48 -3.22 5.44 -8.82
N PRO A 49 -3.38 6.17 -7.70
CA PRO A 49 -2.60 7.37 -7.41
C PRO A 49 -1.20 7.05 -6.90
N GLU A 50 -0.24 7.95 -7.11
CA GLU A 50 1.08 7.84 -6.48
C GLU A 50 0.94 7.86 -4.95
N LEU A 51 1.58 6.89 -4.29
CA LEU A 51 1.72 6.86 -2.83
C LEU A 51 3.14 7.27 -2.47
N LYS A 52 3.29 8.21 -1.54
CA LYS A 52 4.62 8.74 -1.16
C LYS A 52 4.75 8.88 0.35
N PHE A 53 5.90 8.49 0.88
CA PHE A 53 6.30 8.80 2.25
C PHE A 53 7.23 10.00 2.26
N HIS A 54 6.86 11.02 3.03
CA HIS A 54 7.65 12.21 3.25
C HIS A 54 8.48 12.06 4.53
N PHE A 55 9.80 11.99 4.39
CA PHE A 55 10.72 11.84 5.51
C PHE A 55 11.25 13.18 6.00
N LYS A 56 11.56 13.24 7.30
CA LYS A 56 12.30 14.35 7.89
C LYS A 56 13.63 14.53 7.14
N GLY A 57 13.95 15.77 6.79
CA GLY A 57 15.12 16.09 5.95
C GLY A 57 14.78 16.37 4.49
N GLY A 58 13.51 16.23 4.10
CA GLY A 58 13.03 16.58 2.75
C GLY A 58 13.19 15.47 1.72
N ALA A 59 13.49 14.25 2.16
CA ALA A 59 13.55 13.09 1.28
C ALA A 59 12.15 12.49 1.08
N ASP A 60 11.83 12.16 -0.16
CA ASP A 60 10.56 11.55 -0.56
C ASP A 60 10.79 10.14 -1.07
N MET A 61 10.01 9.18 -0.56
CA MET A 61 10.01 7.80 -1.05
C MET A 61 8.70 7.53 -1.80
N SER A 62 8.77 7.51 -3.13
CA SER A 62 7.63 7.19 -4.00
C SER A 62 7.43 5.68 -4.09
N ILE A 63 6.33 5.16 -3.57
CA ILE A 63 6.03 3.74 -3.59
C ILE A 63 5.39 3.38 -4.93
N PRO A 64 6.01 2.49 -5.73
CA PRO A 64 5.41 2.00 -6.96
C PRO A 64 4.05 1.33 -6.71
N VAL A 65 3.19 1.32 -7.72
CA VAL A 65 1.82 0.75 -7.63
C VAL A 65 1.87 -0.71 -7.21
N GLU A 66 2.79 -1.46 -7.81
CA GLU A 66 3.08 -2.86 -7.51
C GLU A 66 3.55 -3.12 -6.07
N ASN A 67 3.98 -2.09 -5.35
CA ASN A 67 4.50 -2.18 -3.98
C ASN A 67 3.47 -1.78 -2.91
N TYR A 68 2.27 -1.33 -3.30
CA TYR A 68 1.15 -1.11 -2.36
C TYR A 68 -0.16 -1.77 -2.78
N LEU A 69 -0.20 -2.37 -3.97
CA LEU A 69 -1.30 -3.21 -4.45
C LEU A 69 -0.80 -4.63 -4.71
N ALA A 70 -1.60 -5.62 -4.27
CA ALA A 70 -1.40 -7.01 -4.64
C ALA A 70 -2.57 -7.47 -5.50
N VAL A 71 -2.28 -8.18 -6.60
CA VAL A 71 -3.32 -8.91 -7.35
C VAL A 71 -3.64 -10.17 -6.56
N VAL A 72 -4.93 -10.39 -6.32
CA VAL A 72 -5.47 -11.60 -5.69
C VAL A 72 -6.39 -12.26 -6.71
N ASP A 73 -6.11 -13.52 -7.02
CA ASP A 73 -6.93 -14.30 -7.93
C ASP A 73 -8.31 -14.53 -7.28
N GLY A 74 -9.36 -14.11 -7.97
CA GLY A 74 -10.75 -14.43 -7.63
C GLY A 74 -11.19 -15.77 -8.24
N ASP A 75 -12.44 -16.17 -7.97
CA ASP A 75 -13.00 -17.40 -8.51
C ASP A 75 -13.15 -17.29 -10.05
N GLN A 76 -12.29 -18.02 -10.79
CA GLN A 76 -12.30 -18.36 -12.25
C GLN A 76 -12.58 -17.27 -13.31
N SER A 77 -13.04 -16.07 -12.93
CA SER A 77 -13.45 -15.01 -13.84
C SER A 77 -13.25 -13.59 -13.30
N SER A 78 -12.95 -13.42 -11.99
CA SER A 78 -12.64 -12.12 -11.41
C SER A 78 -11.16 -11.94 -11.12
N THR A 79 -10.61 -10.81 -11.54
CA THR A 79 -9.28 -10.35 -11.17
C THR A 79 -9.46 -9.16 -10.23
N THR A 80 -8.94 -9.28 -9.02
CA THR A 80 -9.08 -8.24 -8.00
C THR A 80 -7.70 -7.77 -7.56
N THR A 81 -7.59 -6.49 -7.24
CA THR A 81 -6.39 -5.95 -6.61
C THR A 81 -6.72 -5.33 -5.26
N CYS A 82 -5.90 -5.62 -4.25
CA CYS A 82 -6.11 -5.20 -2.88
C CYS A 82 -4.96 -4.32 -2.39
N PHE A 83 -5.30 -3.31 -1.61
CA PHE A 83 -4.34 -2.48 -0.90
C PHE A 83 -3.63 -3.30 0.18
N THR A 84 -2.29 -3.26 0.20
CA THR A 84 -1.46 -4.10 1.09
C THR A 84 -1.05 -3.41 2.39
N VAL A 85 -1.44 -2.14 2.58
CA VAL A 85 -1.29 -1.46 3.86
C VAL A 85 -2.49 -1.80 4.73
N VAL A 86 -2.25 -2.15 5.99
CA VAL A 86 -3.30 -2.55 6.94
C VAL A 86 -3.30 -1.68 8.19
N SER A 87 -4.47 -1.53 8.81
CA SER A 87 -4.60 -0.86 10.10
C SER A 87 -4.31 -1.81 11.26
N ASP A 88 -3.92 -1.24 12.40
CA ASP A 88 -3.80 -2.00 13.65
C ASP A 88 -5.19 -2.48 14.12
N PRO A 89 -5.28 -3.61 14.86
CA PRO A 89 -6.56 -4.10 15.37
C PRO A 89 -7.20 -3.11 16.36
N PRO A 90 -8.54 -3.06 16.46
CA PRO A 90 -9.25 -2.11 17.33
C PRO A 90 -8.87 -2.21 18.81
N GLU A 91 -8.43 -3.38 19.25
CA GLU A 91 -8.17 -3.72 20.66
C GLU A 91 -6.75 -3.37 21.10
N VAL A 92 -5.89 -2.92 20.18
CA VAL A 92 -4.50 -2.60 20.49
C VAL A 92 -4.37 -1.11 20.81
N VAL A 93 -4.20 -0.81 22.10
CA VAL A 93 -3.71 0.50 22.55
C VAL A 93 -2.20 0.50 22.31
N THR A 94 -1.75 1.12 21.20
CA THR A 94 -0.36 1.00 20.76
C THR A 94 0.59 1.94 21.50
N GLY A 95 1.68 1.37 22.05
CA GLY A 95 2.95 2.08 22.33
C GLY A 95 3.97 1.92 21.20
N GLY A 96 3.56 1.37 20.05
CA GLY A 96 4.38 1.10 18.87
C GLY A 96 4.41 2.25 17.86
N PRO A 97 5.09 2.07 16.72
CA PRO A 97 5.20 3.11 15.69
C PRO A 97 3.86 3.35 14.99
N ALA A 98 3.66 4.58 14.50
CA ALA A 98 2.46 4.93 13.74
C ALA A 98 2.34 4.18 12.39
N ILE A 99 3.49 3.87 11.78
CA ILE A 99 3.61 3.23 10.47
C ILE A 99 4.71 2.16 10.56
N ILE A 100 4.47 1.00 9.96
CA ILE A 100 5.46 -0.05 9.75
C ILE A 100 5.56 -0.25 8.24
N LEU A 101 6.76 -0.11 7.67
CA LEU A 101 7.01 -0.42 6.27
C LEU A 101 7.25 -1.92 6.12
N GLY A 102 6.38 -2.59 5.38
CA GLY A 102 6.45 -4.03 5.14
C GLY A 102 7.30 -4.37 3.92
N ASN A 103 7.44 -5.68 3.66
CA ASN A 103 8.18 -6.19 2.51
C ASN A 103 7.70 -5.58 1.19
N PHE A 104 6.38 -5.53 0.95
CA PHE A 104 5.79 -4.96 -0.27
C PHE A 104 6.29 -3.53 -0.54
N GLN A 105 6.27 -2.65 0.46
CA GLN A 105 6.67 -1.26 0.29
C GLN A 105 8.19 -1.09 0.07
N MET A 106 8.99 -2.06 0.52
CA MET A 106 10.46 -2.03 0.43
C MET A 106 11.02 -2.85 -0.75
N GLN A 107 10.19 -3.56 -1.53
CA GLN A 107 10.65 -4.26 -2.72
C GLN A 107 11.23 -3.28 -3.74
N ASN A 108 12.28 -3.68 -4.46
CA ASN A 108 12.97 -2.83 -5.43
C ASN A 108 13.45 -1.47 -4.87
N TYR A 109 13.82 -1.48 -3.59
CA TYR A 109 14.56 -0.42 -2.95
C TYR A 109 15.89 -0.95 -2.44
N TYR A 110 16.97 -0.25 -2.80
CA TYR A 110 18.22 -0.37 -2.09
C TYR A 110 18.12 0.47 -0.81
N VAL A 111 18.24 -0.19 0.35
CA VAL A 111 18.12 0.46 1.65
C VAL A 111 19.46 0.35 2.39
N GLU A 112 20.00 1.48 2.80
CA GLU A 112 21.23 1.58 3.58
C GLU A 112 20.91 1.98 5.01
N TYR A 113 21.37 1.15 5.96
CA TYR A 113 21.28 1.42 7.39
C TYR A 113 22.64 1.94 7.88
N ASP A 114 22.84 3.25 7.82
CA ASP A 114 24.07 3.88 8.27
C ASP A 114 23.99 4.13 9.78
N LEU A 115 24.32 3.09 10.55
CA LEU A 115 24.29 3.11 12.01
C LEU A 115 25.33 4.06 12.62
N ARG A 116 26.41 4.38 11.88
CA ARG A 116 27.45 5.29 12.37
C ARG A 116 26.98 6.74 12.33
N ASN A 117 26.24 7.13 11.28
CA ASN A 117 25.73 8.49 11.12
C ASN A 117 24.24 8.62 11.47
N GLU A 118 23.66 7.58 12.08
CA GLU A 118 22.26 7.55 12.56
C GLU A 118 21.24 7.94 11.48
N ARG A 119 21.44 7.45 10.25
CA ARG A 119 20.57 7.79 9.11
C ARG A 119 20.15 6.57 8.30
N LEU A 120 19.00 6.71 7.66
CA LEU A 120 18.45 5.76 6.71
C LEU A 120 18.60 6.33 5.30
N GLY A 121 19.22 5.57 4.41
CA GLY A 121 19.28 5.86 2.97
C GLY A 121 18.35 4.93 2.21
N PHE A 122 17.67 5.44 1.19
CA PHE A 122 16.89 4.62 0.26
C PHE A 122 17.05 5.13 -1.16
N ASN A 123 17.11 4.20 -2.12
CA ASN A 123 17.11 4.52 -3.53
C ASN A 123 16.30 3.47 -4.28
N GLN A 124 15.42 3.90 -5.18
CA GLN A 124 14.67 2.96 -6.02
C GLN A 124 15.64 2.26 -6.97
N GLN A 125 15.65 0.94 -6.93
CA GLN A 125 16.57 0.12 -7.70
C GLN A 125 15.91 -1.22 -8.01
N GLN A 126 15.90 -1.63 -9.28
CA GLN A 126 15.49 -2.98 -9.60
C GLN A 126 16.50 -3.98 -9.00
N CYS A 127 16.06 -4.71 -7.98
CA CYS A 127 16.83 -5.76 -7.36
C CYS A 127 16.67 -7.02 -8.21
N ARG A 128 17.78 -7.50 -8.79
CA ARG A 128 17.81 -8.73 -9.61
C ARG A 128 18.05 -9.95 -8.76
#